data_AF-A0A3B5M153-F1
#
_entry.id   AF-A0A3B5M153-F1
#
_cell.length_a   1.000
_cell.length_b   1.000
_cell.length_c   1.000
_cell.angle_alpha   90.00
_cell.angle_beta   90.00
_cell.angle_gamma   90.00
#
_symmetry.space_group_name_H-M   'P 1'
#
loop_
_entity.id
_entity.type
_entity.pdbx_description
1 polymer ?
#
loop_
_entity_poly.entity_id
_entity_poly.type
_entity_poly.pdbx_seq_one_letter_code
_entity_poly.pdbx_strand_id
1 'polypeptide(L)'
;MTVQLWCLSFRQPYAGLVLDGVKTVESRWRPLLAPLENRTLAVHIARRDWDGEEWRAVLGGAWGLSAAGVQELLESGERFGRGVVAGRQKRPQKTEPDSLNLQETLEKTSPKSLIIIGLDDRNPKWLPFFQE
;
A
#
# COMPACT_ATOMS: atom_id res chain seq x y z
N MET A 1 2.88 0.11 28.97
CA MET A 1 2.06 -0.99 28.39
C MET A 1 2.58 -1.30 27.00
N THR A 2 2.94 -2.55 26.72
CA THR A 2 3.39 -3.01 25.39
C THR A 2 2.19 -3.54 24.61
N VAL A 3 2.00 -3.08 23.37
CA VAL A 3 0.93 -3.57 22.48
C VAL A 3 1.55 -4.54 21.47
N GLN A 4 1.04 -5.77 21.40
CA GLN A 4 1.39 -6.70 20.34
C GLN A 4 0.58 -6.40 19.08
N LEU A 5 1.25 -6.34 17.94
CA LEU A 5 0.66 -6.10 16.63
C LEU A 5 1.25 -7.07 15.62
N TRP A 6 0.41 -7.46 14.66
CA TRP A 6 0.87 -8.04 13.41
C TRP A 6 1.64 -6.96 12.64
N CYS A 7 2.76 -7.35 12.04
CA CYS A 7 3.61 -6.43 11.29
C CYS A 7 3.80 -6.95 9.86
N LEU A 8 3.65 -6.04 8.89
CA LEU A 8 3.95 -6.33 7.49
C LEU A 8 5.11 -5.47 7.03
N SER A 9 6.03 -6.09 6.29
CA SER A 9 7.17 -5.42 5.70
C SER A 9 6.84 -4.92 4.30
N PHE A 10 7.20 -3.66 4.03
CA PHE A 10 7.04 -2.99 2.75
C PHE A 10 8.41 -2.52 2.28
N ARG A 11 8.71 -2.68 0.99
CA ARG A 11 9.91 -2.11 0.38
C ARG A 11 9.64 -0.66 -0.03
N GLN A 12 10.67 0.16 -0.10
CA GLN A 12 10.53 1.50 -0.65
C GLN A 12 10.35 1.45 -2.17
N PRO A 13 9.55 2.36 -2.76
CA PRO A 13 8.91 3.51 -2.10
C PRO A 13 7.54 3.21 -1.47
N TYR A 14 7.01 1.99 -1.60
CA TYR A 14 5.67 1.65 -1.13
C TYR A 14 5.47 1.80 0.37
N ALA A 15 6.53 1.59 1.18
CA ALA A 15 6.46 1.84 2.61
C ALA A 15 6.12 3.31 2.92
N GLY A 16 6.86 4.25 2.30
CA GLY A 16 6.57 5.68 2.38
C GLY A 16 5.18 6.03 1.87
N LEU A 17 4.80 5.53 0.69
CA LEU A 17 3.49 5.79 0.11
C LEU A 17 2.33 5.33 1.01
N VAL A 18 2.48 4.20 1.71
CA VAL A 18 1.48 3.72 2.69
C VAL A 18 1.46 4.59 3.95
N LEU A 19 2.64 5.00 4.45
CA LEU A 19 2.74 5.84 5.65
C LEU A 19 2.20 7.25 5.43
N ASP A 20 2.32 7.76 4.21
CA ASP A 20 1.84 9.09 3.81
C ASP A 20 0.40 9.06 3.26
N GLY A 21 -0.24 7.89 3.26
CA GLY A 21 -1.64 7.74 2.83
C GLY A 21 -1.86 7.86 1.32
N VAL A 22 -0.79 7.89 0.52
CA VAL A 22 -0.84 7.90 -0.94
C VAL A 22 -1.25 6.52 -1.46
N LYS A 23 -0.60 5.45 -0.97
CA LYS A 23 -1.00 4.07 -1.27
C LYS A 23 -2.00 3.60 -0.24
N THR A 24 -3.27 3.69 -0.61
CA THR A 24 -4.41 3.21 0.16
C THR A 24 -4.81 1.79 -0.19
N VAL A 25 -4.27 1.22 -1.28
CA VAL A 25 -4.55 -0.17 -1.69
C VAL A 25 -3.27 -1.00 -1.69
N GLU A 26 -3.21 -2.07 -0.90
CA GLU A 26 -2.13 -3.06 -0.89
C GLU A 26 -2.49 -4.28 -1.73
N SER A 27 -1.53 -4.74 -2.53
CA SER A 27 -1.63 -5.93 -3.36
C SER A 27 -0.58 -6.95 -2.92
N ARG A 28 -0.98 -8.22 -2.85
CA ARG A 28 -0.07 -9.34 -2.54
C ARG A 28 -0.48 -10.58 -3.34
N TRP A 29 0.51 -11.33 -3.80
CA TRP A 29 0.34 -12.62 -4.48
C TRP A 29 -0.33 -13.70 -3.64
N ARG A 30 -0.32 -13.55 -2.31
CA ARG A 30 -0.98 -14.45 -1.38
C ARG A 30 -1.95 -13.65 -0.51
N PRO A 31 -3.13 -14.21 -0.15
CA PRO A 31 -4.11 -13.54 0.69
C PRO A 31 -3.69 -13.51 2.19
N LEU A 32 -2.41 -13.22 2.48
CA LEU A 32 -1.82 -13.19 3.82
C LEU A 32 -2.54 -12.23 4.77
N LEU A 33 -3.17 -11.21 4.20
CA LEU A 33 -3.81 -10.15 4.95
C LEU A 33 -5.29 -10.45 5.20
N ALA A 34 -5.88 -11.43 4.51
CA ALA A 34 -7.30 -11.79 4.66
C ALA A 34 -7.70 -12.10 6.11
N PRO A 35 -6.94 -12.88 6.89
CA PRO A 35 -7.28 -13.15 8.30
C PRO A 35 -7.14 -11.93 9.22
N LEU A 36 -6.48 -10.87 8.77
CA LEU A 36 -6.18 -9.66 9.55
C LEU A 36 -7.19 -8.53 9.29
N GLU A 37 -8.39 -8.88 8.84
CA GLU A 37 -9.47 -7.94 8.56
C GLU A 37 -9.87 -7.15 9.81
N ASN A 38 -10.12 -5.85 9.64
CA ASN A 38 -10.47 -4.93 10.73
C ASN A 38 -9.43 -4.85 11.87
N ARG A 39 -8.20 -5.34 11.63
CA ARG A 39 -7.08 -5.25 12.58
C ARG A 39 -6.15 -4.08 12.24
N THR A 40 -5.48 -3.57 13.27
CA THR A 40 -4.37 -2.63 13.11
C THR A 40 -3.08 -3.40 12.90
N LEU A 41 -2.33 -3.03 11.86
CA LEU A 41 -1.05 -3.59 11.49
C LEU A 41 0.06 -2.58 11.74
N ALA A 42 1.22 -3.05 12.15
CA ALA A 42 2.45 -2.27 12.14
C ALA A 42 3.08 -2.30 10.74
N VAL A 43 3.59 -1.16 10.30
CA VAL A 43 4.31 -1.01 9.03
C VAL A 43 5.80 -1.07 9.31
N HIS A 44 6.48 -2.07 8.74
CA HIS A 44 7.93 -2.18 8.75
C HIS A 44 8.50 -1.74 7.40
N ILE A 45 9.51 -0.89 7.44
CA ILE A 45 10.26 -0.44 6.26
C ILE A 45 11.39 -1.44 6.01
N ALA A 46 11.33 -2.17 4.91
CA ALA A 46 12.37 -3.11 4.51
C ALA A 46 13.68 -2.40 4.19
N ARG A 47 14.80 -3.11 4.33
CA ARG A 47 16.13 -2.59 3.97
C ARG A 47 16.38 -2.54 2.46
N ARG A 48 15.72 -3.42 1.70
CA ARG A 48 15.86 -3.48 0.24
C ARG A 48 14.79 -2.65 -0.43
N ASP A 49 15.16 -2.05 -1.55
CA ASP A 49 14.24 -1.38 -2.44
C ASP A 49 13.34 -2.35 -3.18
N TRP A 50 12.23 -1.81 -3.67
CA TRP A 50 11.48 -2.42 -4.75
C TRP A 50 12.36 -2.46 -6.00
N ASP A 51 12.30 -3.57 -6.72
CA ASP A 51 13.22 -3.81 -7.83
C ASP A 51 12.77 -3.08 -9.13
N GLY A 52 11.54 -2.56 -9.18
CA GLY A 52 10.96 -1.86 -10.32
C GLY A 52 10.76 -0.33 -10.15
N GLU A 53 10.53 0.36 -11.26
CA GLU A 53 10.30 1.83 -11.32
C GLU A 53 8.91 2.22 -11.87
N GLU A 54 8.03 1.25 -12.11
CA GLU A 54 6.70 1.41 -12.72
C GLU A 54 5.81 2.36 -11.90
N TRP A 55 6.03 2.40 -10.58
CA TRP A 55 5.37 3.33 -9.67
C TRP A 55 5.59 4.81 -10.05
N ARG A 56 6.71 5.16 -10.69
CA ARG A 56 6.95 6.54 -11.17
C ARG A 56 5.97 6.93 -12.27
N ALA A 57 5.67 6.01 -13.19
CA ALA A 57 4.71 6.24 -14.26
C ALA A 57 3.27 6.39 -13.73
N VAL A 58 2.93 5.65 -12.67
CA VAL A 58 1.63 5.81 -11.99
C VAL A 58 1.52 7.16 -11.31
N LEU A 59 2.55 7.56 -10.54
CA LEU A 59 2.55 8.83 -9.81
C LEU A 59 2.58 10.04 -10.75
N GLY A 60 3.44 10.04 -11.76
CA GLY A 60 3.56 11.14 -12.71
C GLY A 60 2.46 11.17 -13.78
N GLY A 61 1.97 10.01 -14.19
CA GLY A 61 0.94 9.87 -15.23
C GLY A 61 -0.46 9.90 -14.66
N ALA A 62 -0.94 8.77 -14.13
CA ALA A 62 -2.32 8.62 -13.67
C ALA A 62 -2.69 9.56 -12.51
N TRP A 63 -1.72 9.90 -11.66
CA TRP A 63 -1.91 10.83 -10.54
C TRP A 63 -1.48 12.26 -10.85
N GLY A 64 -0.81 12.49 -12.00
CA GLY A 64 -0.42 13.83 -12.45
C GLY A 64 0.57 14.58 -11.54
N LEU A 65 1.32 13.87 -10.69
CA LEU A 65 2.31 14.51 -9.83
C LEU A 65 3.49 15.05 -10.65
N SER A 66 3.91 16.28 -10.34
CA SER A 66 5.13 16.84 -10.93
C SER A 66 6.36 16.05 -10.46
N ALA A 67 7.46 16.13 -11.20
CA ALA A 67 8.72 15.51 -10.79
C ALA A 67 9.17 15.96 -9.39
N ALA A 68 8.95 17.24 -9.06
CA ALA A 68 9.22 17.78 -7.73
C ALA A 68 8.30 17.16 -6.67
N GLY A 69 7.01 16.98 -6.96
CA GLY A 69 6.06 16.33 -6.05
C GLY A 69 6.39 14.85 -5.82
N VAL A 70 6.83 14.13 -6.86
CA VAL A 70 7.32 12.75 -6.70
C VAL A 70 8.56 12.72 -5.82
N GLN A 71 9.51 13.63 -6.03
CA GLN A 71 10.72 13.72 -5.21
C GLN A 71 10.40 14.01 -3.74
N GLU A 72 9.48 14.95 -3.47
CA GLU A 72 9.02 15.26 -2.10
C GLU A 72 8.39 14.04 -1.41
N LEU A 73 7.59 13.25 -2.14
CA LEU A 73 7.02 12.00 -1.62
C LEU A 73 8.11 10.98 -1.26
N LEU A 74 9.15 10.85 -2.09
CA LEU A 74 10.25 9.94 -1.81
C LEU A 74 11.04 10.37 -0.57
N GLU A 75 11.32 11.66 -0.44
CA GLU A 75 12.02 12.22 0.73
C GLU A 75 11.20 12.05 2.01
N SER A 76 9.90 12.31 1.97
CA SER A 76 8.99 12.06 3.09
C SER A 76 8.96 10.57 3.47
N GLY A 77 8.98 9.69 2.48
CA GLY A 77 8.99 8.24 2.67
C GLY A 77 10.22 7.71 3.40
N GLU A 78 11.38 8.38 3.28
CA GLU A 78 12.65 7.99 3.90
C GLU A 78 12.88 8.62 5.29
N ARG A 79 11.95 9.44 5.80
CA ARG A 79 12.12 10.20 7.07
C ARG A 79 12.44 9.34 8.30
N PHE A 80 12.11 8.05 8.28
CA PHE A 80 12.38 7.11 9.37
C PHE A 80 13.56 6.17 9.09
N GLY A 81 14.19 6.28 7.92
CA GLY A 81 15.19 5.32 7.45
C GLY A 81 14.61 3.93 7.19
N ARG A 82 15.47 2.91 7.21
CA ARG A 82 15.15 1.54 6.78
C ARG A 82 15.46 0.48 7.84
N GLY A 83 14.74 -0.63 7.81
CA GLY A 83 14.85 -1.70 8.81
C GLY A 83 14.20 -1.35 10.14
N VAL A 84 13.14 -0.55 10.10
CA VAL A 84 12.45 0.00 11.28
C VAL A 84 10.95 -0.23 11.20
N VAL A 85 10.28 -0.30 12.36
CA VAL A 85 8.82 -0.24 12.44
C VAL A 85 8.42 1.23 12.56
N ALA A 86 7.80 1.76 11.50
CA ALA A 86 7.65 3.21 11.30
C ALA A 86 6.21 3.72 11.45
N GLY A 87 5.21 2.83 11.54
CA GLY A 87 3.83 3.28 11.66
C GLY A 87 2.81 2.18 11.91
N ARG A 88 1.54 2.58 11.93
CA ARG A 88 0.38 1.69 12.14
C ARG A 88 -0.70 2.03 11.12
N GLN A 89 -1.29 1.01 10.50
CA GLN A 89 -2.36 1.16 9.52
C GLN A 89 -3.53 0.24 9.87
N LYS A 90 -4.76 0.74 9.77
CA LYS A 90 -5.96 -0.08 9.99
C LYS A 90 -6.38 -0.71 8.67
N ARG A 91 -6.56 -2.03 8.66
CA ARG A 91 -7.13 -2.73 7.51
C ARG A 91 -8.66 -2.55 7.52
N PRO A 92 -9.30 -2.06 6.44
CA PRO A 92 -10.74 -2.06 6.30
C PRO A 92 -11.26 -3.46 5.92
N GLN A 93 -12.58 -3.64 5.99
CA GLN A 93 -13.31 -4.84 5.59
C GLN A 93 -12.95 -5.26 4.14
N LYS A 94 -12.90 -6.57 3.86
CA LYS A 94 -12.65 -7.07 2.50
C LYS A 94 -13.84 -6.74 1.61
N THR A 95 -13.61 -6.09 0.48
CA THR A 95 -14.59 -5.93 -0.61
C THR A 95 -14.20 -6.83 -1.78
N GLU A 96 -15.17 -7.47 -2.44
CA GLU A 96 -14.90 -8.32 -3.61
C GLU A 96 -14.49 -7.48 -4.83
N PRO A 97 -13.53 -7.95 -5.64
CA PRO A 97 -12.95 -7.16 -6.73
C PRO A 97 -13.96 -6.72 -7.80
N ASP A 98 -14.99 -7.52 -8.07
CA ASP A 98 -16.02 -7.18 -9.06
C ASP A 98 -17.01 -6.09 -8.58
N SER A 99 -16.95 -5.73 -7.29
CA SER A 99 -17.76 -4.66 -6.69
C SER A 99 -16.96 -3.37 -6.39
N LEU A 100 -15.66 -3.37 -6.70
CA LEU A 100 -14.78 -2.23 -6.42
C LEU A 100 -14.99 -1.14 -7.46
N ASN A 101 -15.97 -0.26 -7.22
CA ASN A 101 -15.76 1.13 -7.59
C ASN A 101 -14.65 1.68 -6.68
N LEU A 102 -13.43 1.70 -7.21
CA LEU A 102 -12.24 2.09 -6.47
C LEU A 102 -12.40 3.52 -5.92
N GLN A 103 -13.00 4.43 -6.68
CA GLN A 103 -13.25 5.81 -6.25
C GLN A 103 -14.22 5.87 -5.07
N GLU A 104 -15.35 5.18 -5.15
CA GLU A 104 -16.36 5.15 -4.09
C GLU A 104 -15.85 4.44 -2.82
N THR A 105 -14.99 3.43 -2.98
CA THR A 105 -14.37 2.74 -1.84
C THR A 105 -13.34 3.63 -1.16
N LEU A 106 -12.57 4.41 -1.93
CA LEU A 106 -11.62 5.40 -1.41
C LEU A 106 -12.34 6.54 -0.67
N GLU A 107 -13.47 7.02 -1.18
CA GLU A 107 -14.29 8.05 -0.53
C GLU A 107 -14.89 7.59 0.80
N LYS A 108 -15.32 6.32 0.88
CA LYS A 108 -15.88 5.73 2.11
C LYS A 108 -14.82 5.30 3.12
N THR A 109 -13.56 5.24 2.71
CA THR A 109 -12.46 4.74 3.53
C THR A 109 -11.70 5.93 4.13
N SER A 110 -11.45 5.89 5.44
CA SER A 110 -10.67 6.93 6.10
C SER A 110 -9.28 7.03 5.46
N PRO A 111 -8.68 8.23 5.32
CA PRO A 111 -7.35 8.42 4.72
C PRO A 111 -6.20 7.68 5.42
N LYS A 112 -6.47 7.03 6.57
CA LYS A 112 -5.52 6.19 7.33
C LYS A 112 -5.84 4.69 7.26
N SER A 113 -6.56 4.25 6.23
CA SER A 113 -6.90 2.84 6.02
C SER A 113 -6.30 2.31 4.73
N LEU A 114 -5.67 1.14 4.85
CA LEU A 114 -5.08 0.40 3.73
C LEU A 114 -6.04 -0.71 3.30
N ILE A 115 -6.80 -0.50 2.24
CA ILE A 115 -7.59 -1.52 1.52
C ILE A 115 -6.61 -2.54 0.95
N ILE A 116 -6.89 -3.84 1.04
CA ILE A 116 -5.96 -4.85 0.51
C ILE A 116 -6.72 -5.80 -0.39
N ILE A 117 -6.41 -5.76 -1.68
CA ILE A 117 -7.00 -6.65 -2.68
C ILE A 117 -6.07 -7.86 -2.80
N GLY A 118 -6.54 -9.01 -2.30
CA GLY A 118 -5.90 -10.28 -2.58
C GLY A 118 -6.25 -10.68 -4.01
N LEU A 119 -5.27 -10.65 -4.92
CA LEU A 119 -5.45 -11.19 -6.25
C LEU A 119 -5.40 -12.72 -6.14
N ASP A 120 -6.47 -13.36 -6.59
CA ASP A 120 -6.57 -14.80 -6.79
C ASP A 120 -6.11 -15.10 -8.22
N ASP A 121 -5.26 -16.11 -8.36
CA ASP A 121 -4.72 -16.66 -9.60
C ASP A 121 -5.79 -17.11 -10.62
N ARG A 122 -7.07 -17.11 -10.23
CA ARG A 122 -8.22 -17.50 -11.07
C ARG A 122 -8.90 -16.37 -11.85
N ASN A 123 -8.48 -15.10 -11.71
CA ASN A 123 -9.13 -13.99 -12.45
C ASN A 123 -8.13 -13.17 -13.30
N PRO A 124 -7.92 -13.53 -14.59
CA PRO A 124 -6.88 -12.97 -15.45
C PRO A 124 -7.13 -11.51 -15.91
N LYS A 125 -8.25 -10.89 -15.52
CA LYS A 125 -8.63 -9.55 -15.99
C LYS A 125 -7.83 -8.40 -15.36
N TRP A 126 -7.10 -8.66 -14.28
CA TRP A 126 -6.38 -7.63 -13.50
C TRP A 126 -4.87 -7.58 -13.76
N LEU A 127 -4.38 -8.48 -14.62
CA LEU A 127 -2.98 -8.58 -15.03
C LEU A 127 -2.37 -7.28 -15.60
N PRO A 128 -3.08 -6.41 -16.35
CA PRO A 128 -2.43 -5.23 -16.94
C PRO A 128 -2.28 -4.02 -16.01
N PHE A 129 -2.87 -4.02 -14.79
CA PHE A 129 -2.80 -2.89 -13.86
C PHE A 129 -1.77 -3.07 -12.73
N PHE A 130 -1.23 -4.27 -12.57
CA PHE A 130 -0.31 -4.62 -11.51
C PHE A 130 0.67 -5.68 -12.04
N GLN A 131 1.63 -5.26 -12.86
CA GLN A 131 2.76 -6.10 -13.25
C GLN A 131 3.97 -5.83 -12.36
N GLU A 132 4.48 -6.96 -11.84
CA GLU A 132 5.75 -7.29 -11.17
C GLU A 132 6.11 -6.60 -9.86
#